data_AF-A0A538H6W8-F1
#
_entry.id   AF-A0A538H6W8-F1
#
_cell.length_a   1.000
_cell.length_b   1.000
_cell.length_c   1.000
_cell.angle_alpha   90.00
_cell.angle_beta   90.00
_cell.angle_gamma   90.00
#
_symmetry.space_group_name_H-M   'P 1'
#
loop_
_entity.id
_entity.type
_entity.pdbx_description
1 polymer ?
#
loop_
_entity_poly.entity_id
_entity_poly.type
_entity_poly.pdbx_seq_one_letter_code
_entity_poly.pdbx_strand_id
1 'polypeptide(L)'
;MAADPNRFLNRAAEAKRSSKRVELVERFDPRAPGAWLDLVRDVAALANSGGGVVVLGGDVEEEQLHEELARYAEPEFEAFELHDINRAGRPTTAIVVDGVANTPLVFTRTGRYGSANGDEHVAFARGGLYFRHGARSEPATGADVRDFIKRQLDATRTQWLANIRQVMHAPDGAEVAVIETAERDDEGRPTLIRLTTDPHAPLYGQVDPDRSHPYRQKEVIREVNARLGGAVVNAFDVLSARRVHAISEETRPEFVHVPKFGSPQYSDAFVDWLVGEHGRDADFFPRAKAKYLATRPRRRASTAR
;
A
#
# COMPACT_ATOMS: atom_id res chain seq x y z
N MET A 1 4.47 -2.87 3.13
CA MET A 1 3.24 -2.47 2.42
C MET A 1 3.69 -1.92 1.08
N ALA A 2 3.41 -2.65 0.00
CA ALA A 2 3.55 -2.13 -1.36
C ALA A 2 2.74 -0.83 -1.48
N ALA A 3 3.24 0.17 -2.18
CA ALA A 3 2.47 1.38 -2.37
C ALA A 3 1.24 1.06 -3.24
N ASP A 4 0.06 1.59 -2.91
CA ASP A 4 -1.10 1.50 -3.80
C ASP A 4 -0.73 2.12 -5.17
N PRO A 5 -0.58 1.31 -6.24
CA PRO A 5 -0.08 1.78 -7.53
C PRO A 5 -0.93 2.94 -8.06
N ASN A 6 -2.24 2.89 -7.77
CA ASN A 6 -3.20 3.92 -8.19
C ASN A 6 -2.87 5.31 -7.65
N ARG A 7 -2.24 5.40 -6.47
CA ARG A 7 -1.84 6.68 -5.89
C ARG A 7 -0.73 7.33 -6.70
N PHE A 8 0.22 6.55 -7.19
CA PHE A 8 1.33 7.05 -7.98
C PHE A 8 0.94 7.31 -9.43
N LEU A 9 0.06 6.51 -10.02
CA LEU A 9 -0.47 6.73 -11.36
C LEU A 9 -1.26 8.04 -11.47
N ASN A 10 -2.12 8.35 -10.50
CA ASN A 10 -2.83 9.64 -10.47
C ASN A 10 -1.85 10.82 -10.38
N ARG A 11 -0.79 10.70 -9.57
CA ARG A 11 0.25 11.73 -9.47
C ARG A 11 1.04 11.86 -10.77
N ALA A 12 1.35 10.75 -11.44
CA ALA A 12 2.04 10.74 -12.71
C ALA A 12 1.26 11.49 -13.79
N ALA A 13 -0.05 11.25 -13.88
CA ALA A 13 -0.92 11.90 -14.87
C ALA A 13 -1.05 13.42 -14.64
N GLU A 14 -1.14 13.87 -13.38
CA GLU A 14 -1.43 15.27 -13.04
C GLU A 14 -0.20 16.14 -12.78
N ALA A 15 0.97 15.55 -12.53
CA ALA A 15 2.16 16.30 -12.17
C ALA A 15 2.56 17.30 -13.27
N LYS A 16 2.94 18.51 -12.86
CA LYS A 16 3.43 19.58 -13.76
C LYS A 16 4.94 19.81 -13.68
N ARG A 17 5.59 19.27 -12.66
CA ARG A 17 7.04 19.40 -12.40
C ARG A 17 7.53 18.20 -11.57
N SER A 18 8.82 17.90 -11.67
CA SER A 18 9.46 16.92 -10.78
C SER A 18 9.35 17.34 -9.32
N SER A 19 9.34 16.36 -8.43
CA SER A 19 9.12 16.51 -6.99
C SER A 19 9.69 15.31 -6.23
N LYS A 20 9.54 15.30 -4.90
CA LYS A 20 10.09 14.24 -4.04
C LYS A 20 9.63 12.83 -4.39
N ARG A 21 8.49 12.69 -5.09
CA ARG A 21 7.86 11.40 -5.42
C ARG A 21 7.56 11.24 -6.90
N VAL A 22 7.93 12.22 -7.73
CA VAL A 22 7.63 12.22 -9.16
C VAL A 22 8.85 12.75 -9.89
N GLU A 23 9.41 11.95 -10.78
CA GLU A 23 10.36 12.41 -11.78
C GLU A 23 9.66 12.57 -13.12
N LEU A 24 9.95 13.65 -13.82
CA LEU A 24 9.38 13.93 -15.14
C LEU A 24 10.52 14.00 -16.15
N VAL A 25 10.57 13.01 -17.03
CA VAL A 25 11.49 12.95 -18.16
C VAL A 25 10.66 13.15 -19.42
N GLU A 26 10.60 14.39 -19.91
CA GLU A 26 9.71 14.76 -21.02
C GLU A 26 9.98 14.00 -22.32
N ARG A 27 11.23 13.59 -22.53
CA ARG A 27 11.66 12.78 -23.67
C ARG A 27 12.75 11.83 -23.22
N PHE A 28 12.51 10.54 -23.40
CA PHE A 28 13.50 9.49 -23.22
C PHE A 28 13.95 9.02 -24.61
N ASP A 29 15.26 9.05 -24.84
CA ASP A 29 15.88 8.46 -26.02
C ASP A 29 16.87 7.39 -25.55
N PRO A 30 16.54 6.10 -25.67
CA PRO A 30 17.41 5.00 -25.25
C PRO A 30 18.79 5.01 -25.91
N ARG A 31 18.95 5.70 -27.05
CA ARG A 31 20.20 5.81 -27.80
C ARG A 31 21.04 7.02 -27.38
N ALA A 32 20.46 7.95 -26.62
CA ALA A 32 21.19 9.12 -26.17
C ALA A 32 22.25 8.73 -25.12
N PRO A 33 23.47 9.28 -25.21
CA PRO A 33 24.49 9.05 -24.19
C PRO A 33 23.96 9.43 -22.81
N GLY A 34 24.02 8.50 -21.86
CA GLY A 34 23.65 8.74 -20.46
C GLY A 34 22.18 8.58 -20.11
N ALA A 35 21.25 8.43 -21.07
CA ALA A 35 19.82 8.33 -20.78
C ALA A 35 19.48 7.19 -19.81
N TRP A 36 20.00 5.99 -20.07
CA TRP A 36 19.86 4.84 -19.17
C TRP A 36 20.51 5.07 -17.80
N LEU A 37 21.65 5.74 -17.76
CA LEU A 37 22.35 6.02 -16.50
C LEU A 37 21.56 7.01 -15.64
N ASP A 38 20.99 8.05 -16.24
CA ASP A 38 20.14 9.00 -15.53
C ASP A 38 18.84 8.33 -15.04
N LEU A 39 18.22 7.46 -15.86
CA LEU A 39 17.04 6.70 -15.47
C LEU A 39 17.33 5.75 -14.28
N VAL A 40 18.41 4.97 -14.37
CA VAL A 40 18.86 4.06 -13.31
C VAL A 40 19.13 4.82 -12.02
N ARG A 41 19.79 5.98 -12.08
CA ARG A 41 19.99 6.86 -10.92
C ARG A 41 18.66 7.27 -10.29
N ASP A 42 17.71 7.68 -11.12
CA ASP A 42 16.44 8.25 -10.67
C ASP A 42 15.51 7.19 -10.05
N VAL A 43 15.49 5.98 -10.60
CA VAL A 43 14.82 4.82 -10.02
C VAL A 43 15.45 4.45 -8.69
N ALA A 44 16.79 4.32 -8.63
CA ALA A 44 17.48 3.97 -7.39
C ALA A 44 17.26 5.02 -6.29
N ALA A 45 17.29 6.30 -6.65
CA ALA A 45 17.02 7.39 -5.73
C ALA A 45 15.58 7.35 -5.18
N LEU A 46 14.59 7.06 -6.02
CA LEU A 46 13.19 6.89 -5.60
C LEU A 46 13.04 5.69 -4.67
N ALA A 47 13.59 4.54 -5.04
CA ALA A 47 13.55 3.32 -4.24
C ALA A 47 14.13 3.54 -2.84
N ASN A 48 15.33 4.12 -2.75
CA ASN A 48 15.98 4.50 -1.49
C ASN A 48 15.16 5.52 -0.69
N SER A 49 14.39 6.37 -1.38
CA SER A 49 13.52 7.38 -0.76
C SER A 49 12.13 6.88 -0.42
N GLY A 50 11.89 5.57 -0.51
CA GLY A 50 10.63 4.93 -0.12
C GLY A 50 9.58 4.94 -1.23
N GLY A 51 10.02 4.95 -2.48
CA GLY A 51 9.20 4.81 -3.68
C GLY A 51 8.68 6.12 -4.27
N GLY A 52 8.13 6.02 -5.48
CA GLY A 52 7.54 7.12 -6.22
C GLY A 52 7.24 6.70 -7.66
N VAL A 53 7.30 7.64 -8.59
CA VAL A 53 7.06 7.35 -10.01
C VAL A 53 8.01 8.14 -10.90
N VAL A 54 8.53 7.51 -11.93
CA VAL A 54 9.19 8.18 -13.06
C VAL A 54 8.20 8.21 -14.22
N VAL A 55 7.97 9.39 -14.79
CA VAL A 55 7.13 9.57 -15.98
C VAL A 55 8.03 9.84 -17.17
N LEU A 56 8.03 8.92 -18.13
CA LEU A 56 8.87 8.95 -19.32
C LEU A 56 8.06 9.25 -20.57
N GLY A 57 8.54 10.22 -21.36
CA GLY A 57 8.08 10.44 -22.73
C GLY A 57 8.85 9.57 -23.72
N GLY A 58 8.40 8.33 -23.92
CA GLY A 58 9.00 7.34 -24.80
C GLY A 58 8.77 5.94 -24.26
N ASP A 59 9.02 4.93 -25.09
CA ASP A 59 8.83 3.53 -24.72
C ASP A 59 10.07 2.97 -24.04
N VAL A 60 9.83 2.20 -22.98
CA VAL A 60 10.84 1.46 -22.22
C VAL A 60 10.28 0.08 -21.92
N GLU A 61 11.07 -0.95 -22.17
CA GLU A 61 10.73 -2.32 -21.80
C GLU A 61 11.19 -2.60 -20.37
N GLU A 62 10.37 -3.32 -19.60
CA GLU A 62 10.61 -3.62 -18.20
C GLU A 62 11.89 -4.43 -18.01
N GLU A 63 12.09 -5.47 -18.82
CA GLU A 63 13.26 -6.34 -18.79
C GLU A 63 14.56 -5.56 -19.02
N GLN A 64 14.54 -4.59 -19.93
CA GLN A 64 15.71 -3.77 -20.21
C GLN A 64 16.07 -2.89 -19.00
N LEU A 65 15.07 -2.38 -18.29
CA LEU A 65 15.31 -1.61 -17.07
C LEU A 65 15.86 -2.49 -15.93
N HIS A 66 15.37 -3.72 -15.78
CA HIS A 66 15.96 -4.69 -14.85
C HIS A 66 17.43 -4.95 -15.16
N GLU A 67 17.76 -5.24 -16.43
CA GLU A 67 19.14 -5.50 -16.84
C GLU A 67 20.08 -4.31 -16.55
N GLU A 68 19.63 -3.09 -16.84
CA GLU A 68 20.42 -1.88 -16.57
C GLU A 68 20.55 -1.62 -15.05
N LEU A 69 19.51 -1.82 -14.24
CA LEU A 69 19.60 -1.72 -12.78
C LEU A 69 20.58 -2.74 -12.20
N ALA A 70 20.43 -4.02 -12.56
CA ALA A 70 21.30 -5.11 -12.10
C ALA A 70 22.76 -4.92 -12.53
N ARG A 71 23.01 -4.26 -13.66
CA ARG A 71 24.37 -3.92 -14.12
C ARG A 71 25.08 -2.95 -13.20
N TYR A 72 24.36 -2.02 -12.57
CA TYR A 72 24.94 -0.87 -11.87
C TYR A 72 24.71 -0.84 -10.37
N ALA A 73 23.65 -1.46 -9.84
CA ALA A 73 23.23 -1.34 -8.45
C ALA A 73 23.03 -2.69 -7.76
N GLU A 74 23.33 -2.73 -6.46
CA GLU A 74 23.04 -3.85 -5.57
C GLU A 74 22.32 -3.36 -4.29
N PRO A 75 21.47 -4.18 -3.65
CA PRO A 75 21.01 -5.50 -4.09
C PRO A 75 20.17 -5.45 -5.38
N GLU A 76 19.90 -6.62 -5.96
CA GLU A 76 18.94 -6.75 -7.06
C GLU A 76 17.59 -6.15 -6.66
N PHE A 77 17.00 -5.39 -7.58
CA PHE A 77 15.80 -4.61 -7.32
C PHE A 77 14.76 -4.87 -8.41
N GLU A 78 13.66 -5.47 -7.99
CA GLU A 78 12.55 -5.84 -8.87
C GLU A 78 11.24 -5.15 -8.49
N ALA A 79 11.24 -4.33 -7.44
CA ALA A 79 10.03 -3.71 -6.92
C ALA A 79 9.67 -2.44 -7.73
N PHE A 80 9.40 -2.60 -9.02
CA PHE A 80 8.83 -1.57 -9.87
C PHE A 80 7.92 -2.18 -10.93
N GLU A 81 6.98 -1.38 -11.44
CA GLU A 81 6.05 -1.80 -12.49
C GLU A 81 5.92 -0.69 -13.54
N LEU A 82 5.78 -1.07 -14.81
CA LEU A 82 5.55 -0.15 -15.91
C LEU A 82 4.06 -0.07 -16.25
N HIS A 83 3.57 1.15 -16.44
CA HIS A 83 2.17 1.42 -16.75
C HIS A 83 2.06 2.44 -17.88
N ASP A 84 1.30 2.10 -18.91
CA ASP A 84 0.96 3.05 -19.97
C ASP A 84 -0.05 4.08 -19.46
N ILE A 85 0.31 5.36 -19.55
CA ILE A 85 -0.55 6.47 -19.14
C ILE A 85 -0.65 7.51 -20.24
N ASN A 86 -1.80 8.19 -20.28
CA ASN A 86 -2.00 9.33 -21.17
C ASN A 86 -1.84 10.63 -20.38
N ARG A 87 -0.83 11.43 -20.74
CA ARG A 87 -0.55 12.71 -20.09
C ARG A 87 -0.68 13.83 -21.11
N ALA A 88 -1.64 14.73 -20.86
CA ALA A 88 -1.94 15.87 -21.74
C ALA A 88 -2.16 15.48 -23.22
N GLY A 89 -2.76 14.31 -23.46
CA GLY A 89 -3.04 13.81 -24.81
C GLY A 89 -1.84 13.11 -25.48
N ARG A 90 -0.76 12.83 -24.74
CA ARG A 90 0.42 12.10 -25.23
C ARG A 90 0.56 10.77 -24.49
N PRO A 91 0.85 9.66 -25.21
CA PRO A 91 1.22 8.40 -24.56
C PRO A 91 2.57 8.57 -23.86
N THR A 92 2.64 8.07 -22.64
CA THR A 92 3.80 8.17 -21.73
C THR A 92 3.84 6.93 -20.85
N THR A 93 5.03 6.48 -20.48
CA THR A 93 5.20 5.34 -19.59
C THR A 93 5.43 5.84 -18.16
N ALA A 94 4.68 5.30 -17.21
CA ALA A 94 4.88 5.52 -15.78
C ALA A 94 5.57 4.31 -15.17
N ILE A 95 6.78 4.50 -14.66
CA ILE A 95 7.48 3.49 -13.86
C ILE A 95 7.15 3.75 -12.40
N VAL A 96 6.27 2.94 -11.83
CA VAL A 96 5.92 2.99 -10.41
C VAL A 96 7.00 2.24 -9.65
N VAL A 97 7.75 2.96 -8.80
CA VAL A 97 8.90 2.42 -8.06
C VAL A 97 8.51 2.27 -6.59
N ASP A 98 8.64 1.07 -6.05
CA ASP A 98 8.43 0.82 -4.63
C ASP A 98 9.67 1.18 -3.80
N GLY A 99 9.45 1.36 -2.49
CA GLY A 99 10.54 1.60 -1.55
C GLY A 99 11.35 0.33 -1.31
N VAL A 100 12.67 0.40 -1.43
CA VAL A 100 13.54 -0.75 -1.12
C VAL A 100 13.47 -1.08 0.38
N ALA A 101 13.41 -2.37 0.69
CA ALA A 101 13.40 -2.90 2.05
C ALA A 101 14.81 -3.39 2.44
N ASN A 102 15.10 -3.36 3.74
CA ASN A 102 16.34 -3.85 4.36
C ASN A 102 17.60 -3.04 4.05
N THR A 103 18.03 -3.04 2.78
CA THR A 103 19.32 -2.48 2.35
C THR A 103 19.08 -1.47 1.23
N PRO A 104 19.64 -0.26 1.31
CA PRO A 104 19.51 0.71 0.22
C PRO A 104 20.27 0.23 -1.02
N LEU A 105 19.82 0.63 -2.21
CA LEU A 105 20.50 0.39 -3.46
C LEU A 105 21.79 1.22 -3.53
N VAL A 106 22.92 0.53 -3.66
CA VAL A 106 24.27 1.07 -3.77
C VAL A 106 24.80 0.82 -5.18
N PHE A 107 25.39 1.84 -5.80
CA PHE A 107 26.01 1.68 -7.11
C PHE A 107 27.33 0.91 -7.01
N THR A 108 27.45 -0.24 -7.65
CA THR A 108 28.67 -1.06 -7.66
C THR A 108 29.63 -0.71 -8.79
N ARG A 109 29.15 0.05 -9.79
CA ARG A 109 29.93 0.57 -10.91
C ARG A 109 29.69 2.07 -11.06
N THR A 110 30.69 2.77 -11.60
CA THR A 110 30.56 4.20 -11.92
C THR A 110 29.86 4.35 -13.27
N GLY A 111 28.75 5.09 -13.32
CA GLY A 111 28.05 5.41 -14.57
C GLY A 111 28.64 6.68 -15.19
N ARG A 112 29.31 6.56 -16.33
CA ARG A 112 29.91 7.69 -17.05
C ARG A 112 29.47 7.71 -18.51
N TYR A 113 29.33 8.90 -19.07
CA TYR A 113 29.02 9.11 -20.48
C TYR A 113 29.65 10.40 -21.00
N GLY A 114 30.01 10.43 -22.28
CA GLY A 114 30.55 11.61 -22.93
C GLY A 114 29.45 12.53 -23.45
N SER A 115 29.66 13.83 -23.35
CA SER A 115 28.89 14.85 -24.08
C SER A 115 29.39 14.95 -25.52
N ALA A 116 28.56 15.51 -26.41
CA ALA A 116 28.93 15.81 -27.79
C ALA A 116 30.17 16.74 -27.90
N ASN A 117 30.47 17.48 -26.84
CA ASN A 117 31.62 18.40 -26.76
C ASN A 117 32.92 17.74 -26.26
N GLY A 118 32.90 16.44 -25.95
CA GLY A 118 34.07 15.70 -25.43
C GLY A 118 34.22 15.72 -23.91
N ASP A 119 33.34 16.42 -23.18
CA ASP A 119 33.31 16.42 -21.72
C ASP A 119 32.79 15.07 -21.18
N GLU A 120 33.44 14.53 -20.15
CA GLU A 120 33.00 13.31 -19.45
C GLU A 120 32.04 13.69 -18.31
N HIS A 121 30.83 13.14 -18.33
CA HIS A 121 29.84 13.30 -17.27
C HIS A 121 29.75 12.03 -16.43
N VAL A 122 29.70 12.20 -15.11
CA VAL A 122 29.50 11.11 -14.15
C VAL A 122 28.06 11.20 -13.63
N ALA A 123 27.21 10.26 -14.03
CA ALA A 123 25.83 10.17 -13.55
C ALA A 123 25.80 9.75 -12.08
N PHE A 124 26.61 8.76 -11.73
CA PHE A 124 26.78 8.26 -10.37
C PHE A 124 28.14 7.58 -10.17
N ALA A 125 28.64 7.62 -8.93
CA ALA A 125 29.91 7.01 -8.55
C ALA A 125 29.74 5.62 -7.94
N ARG A 126 30.72 4.73 -8.16
CA ARG A 126 30.83 3.46 -7.42
C ARG A 126 30.88 3.71 -5.91
N GLY A 127 30.15 2.90 -5.15
CA GLY A 127 29.90 3.06 -3.71
C GLY A 127 28.87 4.14 -3.37
N GLY A 128 28.36 4.86 -4.39
CA GLY A 128 27.42 5.94 -4.19
C GLY A 128 26.02 5.44 -3.83
N LEU A 129 25.44 6.08 -2.82
CA LEU A 129 24.02 6.02 -2.51
C LEU A 129 23.36 7.29 -3.02
N TYR A 130 22.19 7.17 -3.65
CA TYR A 130 21.44 8.32 -4.13
C TYR A 130 20.04 8.32 -3.52
N PHE A 131 19.56 9.51 -3.18
CA PHE A 131 18.25 9.75 -2.58
C PHE A 131 17.57 10.95 -3.25
N ARG A 132 16.26 11.06 -3.04
CA ARG A 132 15.43 12.12 -3.57
C ARG A 132 15.36 13.31 -2.63
N HIS A 133 15.98 14.40 -3.05
CA HIS A 133 15.91 15.70 -2.40
C HIS A 133 15.09 16.66 -3.25
N GLY A 134 13.83 16.87 -2.86
CA GLY A 134 12.90 17.65 -3.66
C GLY A 134 12.78 17.04 -5.06
N ALA A 135 13.12 17.79 -6.09
CA ALA A 135 13.01 17.35 -7.48
C ALA A 135 14.27 16.65 -8.04
N ARG A 136 15.31 16.41 -7.22
CA ARG A 136 16.61 15.93 -7.71
C ARG A 136 17.02 14.62 -7.06
N SER A 137 17.76 13.81 -7.82
CA SER A 137 18.47 12.61 -7.34
C SER A 137 19.89 13.01 -6.98
N GLU A 138 20.20 13.02 -5.68
CA GLU A 138 21.45 13.54 -5.14
C GLU A 138 22.18 12.48 -4.31
N PRO A 139 23.51 12.57 -4.17
CA PRO A 139 24.25 11.71 -3.26
C PRO A 139 23.71 11.78 -1.83
N ALA A 140 23.68 10.63 -1.16
CA ALA A 140 23.14 10.50 0.18
C ALA A 140 23.88 11.38 1.20
N THR A 141 23.10 11.95 2.11
CA THR A 141 23.61 12.55 3.34
C THR A 141 23.45 11.57 4.52
N GLY A 142 24.08 11.87 5.65
CA GLY A 142 23.86 11.10 6.88
C GLY A 142 22.42 11.15 7.39
N ALA A 143 21.64 12.18 7.02
CA ALA A 143 20.22 12.26 7.36
C ALA A 143 19.40 11.25 6.54
N ASP A 144 19.74 11.05 5.27
CA ASP A 144 19.02 10.12 4.39
C ASP A 144 19.21 8.68 4.83
N VAL A 145 20.44 8.30 5.19
CA VAL A 145 20.75 6.97 5.71
C VAL A 145 20.00 6.73 7.03
N ARG A 146 19.97 7.73 7.92
CA ARG A 146 19.21 7.65 9.18
C ARG A 146 17.72 7.47 8.92
N ASP A 147 17.14 8.27 8.02
CA ASP A 147 15.72 8.22 7.69
C ASP A 147 15.35 6.91 6.98
N PHE A 148 16.25 6.35 6.18
CA PHE A 148 16.11 5.01 5.63
C PHE A 148 16.03 3.96 6.74
N ILE A 149 17.03 3.89 7.62
CA ILE A 149 17.09 2.91 8.72
C ILE A 149 15.86 3.05 9.63
N LYS A 150 15.47 4.29 9.97
CA LYS A 150 14.30 4.56 10.81
C LYS A 150 13.02 4.00 10.19
N ARG A 151 12.82 4.18 8.88
CA ARG A 151 11.64 3.64 8.19
C ARG A 151 11.61 2.11 8.20
N GLN A 152 12.77 1.46 8.06
CA GLN A 152 12.85 0.00 8.19
C GLN A 152 12.48 -0.43 9.61
N LEU A 153 13.01 0.23 10.64
CA LEU A 153 12.69 -0.08 12.04
C LEU A 153 11.21 0.14 12.35
N ASP A 154 10.61 1.23 11.86
CA ASP A 154 9.19 1.53 12.05
C ASP A 154 8.30 0.51 11.33
N ALA A 155 8.69 0.05 10.13
CA ALA A 155 7.99 -1.01 9.40
C ALA A 155 8.02 -2.34 10.17
N THR A 156 9.21 -2.77 10.61
CA THR A 156 9.39 -3.98 11.43
C THR A 156 8.60 -3.90 12.73
N ARG A 157 8.64 -2.75 13.42
CA ARG A 157 7.87 -2.53 14.66
C ARG A 157 6.36 -2.63 14.41
N THR A 158 5.88 -2.06 13.30
CA THR A 158 4.46 -2.11 12.94
C THR A 158 4.02 -3.55 12.68
N GLN A 159 4.82 -4.31 11.94
CA GLN A 159 4.58 -5.73 11.69
C GLN A 159 4.56 -6.54 12.98
N TRP A 160 5.52 -6.33 13.89
CA TRP A 160 5.54 -7.02 15.18
C TRP A 160 4.32 -6.70 16.04
N LEU A 161 3.93 -5.42 16.12
CA LEU A 161 2.74 -5.01 16.87
C LEU A 161 1.44 -5.58 16.29
N ALA A 162 1.34 -5.71 14.96
CA ALA A 162 0.20 -6.36 14.32
C ALA A 162 0.11 -7.84 14.72
N ASN A 163 1.23 -8.56 14.64
CA ASN A 163 1.30 -9.98 15.01
C ASN A 163 1.03 -10.20 16.50
N ILE A 164 1.56 -9.35 17.39
CA ILE A 164 1.31 -9.43 18.83
C ILE A 164 -0.16 -9.13 19.15
N ARG A 165 -0.77 -8.14 18.51
CA ARG A 165 -2.20 -7.83 18.69
C ARG A 165 -3.07 -9.02 18.30
N GLN A 166 -2.73 -9.70 17.21
CA GLN A 166 -3.43 -10.90 16.77
C GLN A 166 -3.37 -12.02 17.83
N VAL A 167 -2.22 -12.18 18.50
CA VAL A 167 -2.05 -13.16 19.59
C VAL A 167 -2.79 -12.73 20.87
N MET A 168 -2.75 -11.45 21.24
CA MET A 168 -3.37 -10.94 22.47
C MET A 168 -4.91 -10.91 22.46
N HIS A 169 -5.53 -10.86 21.28
CA HIS A 169 -6.99 -11.00 21.15
C HIS A 169 -7.45 -12.46 21.12
N ALA A 170 -6.53 -13.43 21.22
CA ALA A 170 -6.89 -14.83 21.30
C ALA A 170 -7.53 -15.12 22.67
N PRO A 171 -8.66 -15.83 22.72
CA PRO A 171 -9.33 -16.17 23.98
C PRO A 171 -8.45 -17.05 24.88
N ASP A 172 -8.72 -17.03 26.20
CA ASP A 172 -7.99 -17.84 27.18
C ASP A 172 -7.98 -19.32 26.79
N GLY A 173 -6.78 -19.92 26.71
CA GLY A 173 -6.57 -21.29 26.24
C GLY A 173 -6.19 -21.44 24.77
N ALA A 174 -6.01 -20.34 24.03
CA ALA A 174 -5.52 -20.38 22.65
C ALA A 174 -4.03 -20.77 22.57
N GLU A 175 -3.72 -21.78 21.76
CA GLU A 175 -2.34 -22.15 21.40
C GLU A 175 -1.93 -21.45 20.09
N VAL A 176 -0.71 -20.89 20.08
CA VAL A 176 -0.15 -20.18 18.91
C VAL A 176 0.83 -21.10 18.18
N ALA A 177 0.54 -21.41 16.92
CA ALA A 177 1.44 -22.16 16.04
C ALA A 177 1.79 -21.32 14.80
N VAL A 178 3.06 -21.36 14.39
CA VAL A 178 3.58 -20.71 13.18
C VAL A 178 3.65 -21.76 12.07
N ILE A 179 3.04 -21.49 10.91
CA ILE A 179 2.93 -22.44 9.80
C ILE A 179 3.28 -21.73 8.48
N GLU A 180 3.98 -22.43 7.57
CA GLU A 180 4.17 -22.02 6.19
C GLU A 180 2.96 -22.46 5.36
N THR A 181 2.21 -21.52 4.78
CA THR A 181 0.99 -21.81 4.02
C THR A 181 1.27 -22.04 2.53
N ALA A 182 0.92 -23.22 2.02
CA ALA A 182 0.62 -23.40 0.59
C ALA A 182 -0.86 -23.04 0.38
N GLU A 183 -1.11 -22.01 -0.43
CA GLU A 183 -2.37 -21.27 -0.42
C GLU A 183 -3.60 -22.08 -0.84
N ARG A 184 -3.49 -23.10 -1.70
CA ARG A 184 -4.57 -24.03 -2.11
C ARG A 184 -3.96 -25.33 -2.68
N ASP A 185 -4.69 -26.44 -2.62
CA ASP A 185 -4.37 -27.63 -3.42
C ASP A 185 -4.80 -27.46 -4.90
N ASP A 186 -4.35 -28.36 -5.78
CA ASP A 186 -4.61 -28.31 -7.23
C ASP A 186 -6.11 -28.37 -7.60
N GLU A 187 -6.99 -28.70 -6.65
CA GLU A 187 -8.43 -28.74 -6.80
C GLU A 187 -9.14 -27.52 -6.19
N GLY A 188 -8.38 -26.52 -5.72
CA GLY A 188 -8.88 -25.25 -5.20
C GLY A 188 -9.54 -25.34 -3.82
N ARG A 189 -9.34 -26.45 -3.09
CA ARG A 189 -9.89 -26.63 -1.74
C ARG A 189 -8.99 -25.91 -0.73
N PRO A 190 -9.55 -25.41 0.39
CA PRO A 190 -8.74 -24.87 1.47
C PRO A 190 -7.82 -25.98 1.98
N THR A 191 -6.51 -25.74 1.97
CA THR A 191 -5.53 -26.69 2.51
C THR A 191 -5.89 -26.95 3.97
N LEU A 192 -6.38 -28.16 4.26
CA LEU A 192 -6.68 -28.60 5.62
C LEU A 192 -5.37 -29.01 6.27
N ILE A 193 -4.90 -28.20 7.21
CA ILE A 193 -3.62 -28.40 7.88
C ILE A 193 -3.87 -29.06 9.24
N ARG A 194 -3.10 -30.11 9.51
CA ARG A 194 -3.06 -30.78 10.80
C ARG A 194 -1.84 -30.30 11.56
N LEU A 195 -2.05 -29.68 12.72
CA LEU A 195 -1.00 -29.03 13.51
C LEU A 195 -0.12 -30.01 14.32
N THR A 196 -0.31 -31.33 14.13
CA THR A 196 0.39 -32.40 14.85
C THR A 196 0.43 -33.69 14.00
N THR A 197 1.32 -34.62 14.36
CA THR A 197 1.39 -35.97 13.78
C THR A 197 0.29 -36.91 14.29
N ASP A 198 -0.49 -36.49 15.30
CA ASP A 198 -1.62 -37.27 15.81
C ASP A 198 -2.75 -37.38 14.75
N PRO A 199 -3.05 -38.60 14.26
CA PRO A 199 -4.12 -38.82 13.27
C PRO A 199 -5.54 -38.52 13.80
N HIS A 200 -5.71 -38.28 15.11
CA HIS A 200 -6.99 -37.87 15.71
C HIS A 200 -7.12 -36.38 15.98
N ALA A 201 -6.07 -35.57 15.74
CA ALA A 201 -6.13 -34.13 15.97
C ALA A 201 -7.03 -33.38 14.97
N PRO A 202 -7.66 -32.26 15.37
CA PRO A 202 -8.52 -31.48 14.49
C PRO A 202 -7.79 -30.95 13.26
N LEU A 203 -8.49 -30.93 12.12
CA LEU A 203 -8.03 -30.29 10.89
C LEU A 203 -8.41 -28.81 10.93
N TYR A 204 -7.45 -27.92 10.70
CA TYR A 204 -7.66 -26.49 10.64
C TYR A 204 -7.47 -25.99 9.20
N GLY A 205 -8.37 -25.15 8.71
CA GLY A 205 -8.31 -24.56 7.38
C GLY A 205 -8.62 -23.07 7.42
N GLN A 206 -8.39 -22.37 6.30
CA GLN A 206 -8.74 -20.96 6.14
C GLN A 206 -10.22 -20.76 6.47
N VAL A 207 -10.51 -19.89 7.45
CA VAL A 207 -11.89 -19.65 7.89
C VAL A 207 -12.66 -19.02 6.74
N ASP A 208 -13.71 -19.70 6.31
CA ASP A 208 -14.61 -19.22 5.25
C ASP A 208 -15.14 -17.81 5.61
N PRO A 209 -14.89 -16.79 4.78
CA PRO A 209 -15.42 -15.45 4.99
C PRO A 209 -16.94 -15.40 5.12
N ASP A 210 -17.67 -16.28 4.43
CA ASP A 210 -19.12 -16.34 4.54
C ASP A 210 -19.59 -16.87 5.90
N ARG A 211 -18.70 -17.54 6.65
CA ARG A 211 -18.96 -18.00 8.02
C ARG A 211 -18.45 -17.02 9.08
N SER A 212 -17.30 -16.39 8.86
CA SER A 212 -16.72 -15.44 9.83
C SER A 212 -17.37 -14.05 9.75
N HIS A 213 -17.78 -13.65 8.55
CA HIS A 213 -18.40 -12.35 8.26
C HIS A 213 -19.70 -12.55 7.48
N PRO A 214 -20.71 -13.21 8.08
CA PRO A 214 -21.89 -13.64 7.34
C PRO A 214 -22.76 -12.47 6.87
N TYR A 215 -22.61 -11.27 7.45
CA TYR A 215 -23.55 -10.18 7.24
C TYR A 215 -23.08 -9.19 6.17
N ARG A 216 -23.97 -8.85 5.25
CA ARG A 216 -23.90 -7.62 4.47
C ARG A 216 -24.49 -6.46 5.27
N GLN A 217 -24.26 -5.24 4.80
CA GLN A 217 -24.71 -4.03 5.52
C GLN A 217 -26.21 -4.04 5.85
N LYS A 218 -27.06 -4.57 4.97
CA LYS A 218 -28.51 -4.69 5.21
C LYS A 218 -28.84 -5.63 6.38
N GLU A 219 -28.07 -6.69 6.55
CA GLU A 219 -28.23 -7.67 7.63
C GLU A 219 -27.72 -7.11 8.95
N VAL A 220 -26.58 -6.41 8.95
CA VAL A 220 -26.10 -5.67 10.14
C VAL A 220 -27.16 -4.72 10.67
N ILE A 221 -27.80 -3.93 9.78
CA ILE A 221 -28.87 -3.00 10.18
C ILE A 221 -30.04 -3.75 10.82
N ARG A 222 -30.42 -4.89 10.25
CA ARG A 222 -31.50 -5.74 10.78
C ARG A 222 -31.16 -6.24 12.18
N GLU A 223 -29.98 -6.83 12.34
CA GLU A 223 -29.54 -7.41 13.62
C GLU A 223 -29.38 -6.35 14.70
N VAL A 224 -28.79 -5.19 14.39
CA VAL A 224 -28.66 -4.08 15.32
C VAL A 224 -30.03 -3.57 15.76
N ASN A 225 -30.94 -3.29 14.83
CA ASN A 225 -32.27 -2.78 15.18
C ASN A 225 -33.11 -3.81 15.97
N ALA A 226 -32.97 -5.10 15.66
CA ALA A 226 -33.61 -6.17 16.42
C ALA A 226 -33.13 -6.20 17.88
N ARG A 227 -31.82 -6.09 18.10
CA ARG A 227 -31.21 -6.11 19.44
C ARG A 227 -31.41 -4.82 20.23
N LEU A 228 -31.61 -3.69 19.54
CA LEU A 228 -31.89 -2.39 20.17
C LEU A 228 -33.38 -2.12 20.45
N GLY A 229 -34.26 -3.09 20.21
CA GLY A 229 -35.66 -2.99 20.63
C GLY A 229 -36.48 -1.87 19.96
N GLY A 230 -36.12 -1.47 18.73
CA GLY A 230 -36.90 -0.49 17.95
C GLY A 230 -36.20 0.83 17.61
N ALA A 231 -34.90 0.99 17.90
CA ALA A 231 -34.13 2.09 17.33
C ALA A 231 -34.14 2.04 15.79
N VAL A 232 -34.15 3.21 15.13
CA VAL A 232 -34.14 3.31 13.65
C VAL A 232 -32.71 3.58 13.17
N VAL A 233 -31.79 2.65 13.42
CA VAL A 233 -30.45 2.72 12.84
C VAL A 233 -30.58 2.42 11.34
N ASN A 234 -30.05 3.29 10.50
CA ASN A 234 -30.06 3.11 9.04
C ASN A 234 -28.63 2.93 8.50
N ALA A 235 -28.52 2.68 7.19
CA ALA A 235 -27.23 2.45 6.53
C ALA A 235 -26.25 3.62 6.69
N PHE A 236 -26.75 4.86 6.75
CA PHE A 236 -25.91 6.04 6.92
C PHE A 236 -25.36 6.15 8.35
N ASP A 237 -26.11 5.69 9.35
CA ASP A 237 -25.64 5.67 10.74
C ASP A 237 -24.51 4.65 10.92
N VAL A 238 -24.68 3.43 10.38
CA VAL A 238 -23.63 2.39 10.36
C VAL A 238 -22.40 2.87 9.59
N LEU A 239 -22.58 3.52 8.44
CA LEU A 239 -21.48 4.12 7.68
C LEU A 239 -20.75 5.20 8.47
N SER A 240 -21.48 6.08 9.15
CA SER A 240 -20.91 7.18 9.92
C SER A 240 -20.10 6.67 11.10
N ALA A 241 -20.63 5.70 11.85
CA ALA A 241 -19.90 5.01 12.93
C ALA A 241 -18.62 4.37 12.41
N ARG A 242 -18.71 3.61 11.30
CA ARG A 242 -17.55 2.98 10.67
C ARG A 242 -16.47 4.00 10.28
N ARG A 243 -16.85 5.11 9.64
CA ARG A 243 -15.90 6.13 9.17
C ARG A 243 -15.28 6.93 10.30
N VAL A 244 -16.04 7.30 11.32
CA VAL A 244 -15.55 8.07 12.47
C VAL A 244 -14.59 7.26 13.34
N HIS A 245 -14.84 5.96 13.48
CA HIS A 245 -14.01 5.05 14.28
C HIS A 245 -12.97 4.31 13.43
N ALA A 246 -12.78 4.73 12.17
CA ALA A 246 -11.82 4.18 11.22
C ALA A 246 -11.92 2.66 10.99
N ILE A 247 -13.10 2.06 11.16
CA ILE A 247 -13.31 0.60 11.07
C ILE A 247 -13.18 0.14 9.61
N SER A 248 -12.17 -0.67 9.35
CA SER A 248 -11.84 -1.31 8.07
C SER A 248 -11.22 -2.68 8.33
N GLU A 249 -11.08 -3.49 7.28
CA GLU A 249 -10.36 -4.76 7.38
C GLU A 249 -8.92 -4.58 7.91
N GLU A 250 -8.23 -3.51 7.53
CA GLU A 250 -6.87 -3.22 8.01
C GLU A 250 -6.80 -2.85 9.51
N THR A 251 -7.85 -2.23 10.05
CA THR A 251 -7.83 -1.69 11.42
C THR A 251 -8.57 -2.57 12.42
N ARG A 252 -9.60 -3.29 11.95
CA ARG A 252 -10.52 -4.13 12.70
C ARG A 252 -10.92 -5.34 11.85
N PRO A 253 -9.97 -6.24 11.49
CA PRO A 253 -10.23 -7.43 10.67
C PRO A 253 -11.23 -8.39 11.31
N GLU A 254 -11.42 -8.34 12.63
CA GLU A 254 -12.42 -9.09 13.36
C GLU A 254 -13.86 -8.58 13.12
N PHE A 255 -14.02 -7.38 12.55
CA PHE A 255 -15.32 -6.74 12.30
C PHE A 255 -15.72 -6.74 10.83
N VAL A 256 -14.74 -6.63 9.92
CA VAL A 256 -15.00 -6.38 8.51
C VAL A 256 -14.03 -7.18 7.65
N HIS A 257 -14.59 -7.90 6.69
CA HIS A 257 -13.87 -8.50 5.57
C HIS A 257 -14.28 -7.82 4.26
N VAL A 258 -13.33 -7.53 3.37
CA VAL A 258 -13.62 -6.96 2.05
C VAL A 258 -13.14 -7.91 0.95
N PRO A 259 -14.04 -8.69 0.33
CA PRO A 259 -13.65 -9.58 -0.76
C PRO A 259 -13.20 -8.78 -1.99
N LYS A 260 -12.22 -9.32 -2.74
CA LYS A 260 -11.59 -8.68 -3.91
C LYS A 260 -12.58 -8.13 -4.94
N PHE A 261 -13.73 -8.79 -5.12
CA PHE A 261 -14.76 -8.42 -6.09
C PHE A 261 -16.16 -8.24 -5.49
N GLY A 262 -16.25 -7.89 -4.20
CA GLY A 262 -17.55 -7.80 -3.51
C GLY A 262 -17.69 -6.64 -2.54
N SER A 263 -18.91 -6.47 -2.05
CA SER A 263 -19.20 -5.52 -0.98
C SER A 263 -18.63 -6.01 0.35
N PRO A 264 -18.27 -5.11 1.28
CA PRO A 264 -17.84 -5.49 2.61
C PRO A 264 -18.84 -6.41 3.32
N GLN A 265 -18.28 -7.39 4.01
CA GLN A 265 -18.94 -8.36 4.87
C GLN A 265 -18.58 -8.06 6.33
N TYR A 266 -19.47 -8.38 7.25
CA TYR A 266 -19.41 -8.00 8.65
C TYR A 266 -19.67 -9.20 9.56
N SER A 267 -18.98 -9.23 10.70
CA SER A 267 -19.09 -10.29 11.70
C SER A 267 -20.14 -9.99 12.76
N ASP A 268 -20.48 -10.99 13.58
CA ASP A 268 -21.26 -10.81 14.80
C ASP A 268 -20.60 -9.83 15.78
N ALA A 269 -19.26 -9.85 15.88
CA ALA A 269 -18.52 -8.95 16.77
C ALA A 269 -18.72 -7.48 16.40
N PHE A 270 -18.92 -7.16 15.11
CA PHE A 270 -19.26 -5.81 14.67
C PHE A 270 -20.68 -5.40 15.13
N VAL A 271 -21.65 -6.31 15.03
CA VAL A 271 -23.02 -6.10 15.52
C VAL A 271 -23.02 -5.88 17.03
N ASP A 272 -22.33 -6.74 17.78
CA ASP A 272 -22.20 -6.66 19.24
C ASP A 272 -21.57 -5.34 19.66
N TRP A 273 -20.53 -4.91 18.95
CA TRP A 273 -19.88 -3.64 19.22
C TRP A 273 -20.83 -2.45 19.00
N LEU A 274 -21.59 -2.42 17.90
CA LEU A 274 -22.57 -1.36 17.63
C LEU A 274 -23.66 -1.29 18.71
N VAL A 275 -24.18 -2.45 19.13
CA VAL A 275 -25.18 -2.54 20.21
C VAL A 275 -24.58 -2.11 21.55
N GLY A 276 -23.36 -2.56 21.86
CA GLY A 276 -22.66 -2.20 23.08
C GLY A 276 -22.33 -0.72 23.18
N GLU A 277 -21.87 -0.09 22.10
CA GLU A 277 -21.63 1.35 22.06
C GLU A 277 -22.91 2.16 22.24
N HIS A 278 -24.02 1.73 21.63
CA HIS A 278 -25.31 2.39 21.85
C HIS A 278 -25.84 2.19 23.28
N GLY A 279 -25.64 1.00 23.86
CA GLY A 279 -26.02 0.72 25.25
C GLY A 279 -25.24 1.55 26.27
N ARG A 280 -23.97 1.86 25.99
CA ARG A 280 -23.17 2.81 26.77
C ARG A 280 -23.58 4.26 26.51
N ASP A 281 -23.87 4.53 25.24
CA ASP A 281 -23.94 5.80 24.51
C ASP A 281 -25.23 5.96 23.70
N ALA A 282 -26.37 6.37 24.28
CA ALA A 282 -27.61 6.51 23.51
C ALA A 282 -27.47 7.48 22.30
N ASP A 283 -26.59 8.49 22.40
CA ASP A 283 -26.29 9.46 21.34
C ASP A 283 -25.11 9.02 20.45
N PHE A 284 -24.66 7.77 20.55
CA PHE A 284 -23.57 7.21 19.74
C PHE A 284 -23.78 7.44 18.24
N PHE A 285 -24.90 6.97 17.68
CA PHE A 285 -25.19 7.10 16.25
C PHE A 285 -25.39 8.58 15.82
N PRO A 286 -26.21 9.40 16.52
CA PRO A 286 -26.32 10.83 16.22
C PRO A 286 -24.98 11.58 16.21
N ARG A 287 -24.10 11.33 17.19
CA ARG A 287 -22.79 11.99 17.26
C ARG A 287 -21.84 11.51 16.18
N ALA A 288 -21.80 10.21 15.91
CA ALA A 288 -21.02 9.66 14.80
C ALA A 288 -21.45 10.28 13.46
N LYS A 289 -22.76 10.40 13.24
CA LYS A 289 -23.34 11.06 12.07
C LYS A 289 -22.93 12.54 11.96
N ALA A 290 -23.07 13.31 13.04
CA ALA A 290 -22.70 14.72 13.07
C ALA A 290 -21.21 14.92 12.77
N LYS A 291 -20.34 14.11 13.39
CA LYS A 291 -18.89 14.15 13.18
C LYS A 291 -18.51 13.75 11.76
N TYR A 292 -19.15 12.74 11.18
CA TYR A 292 -18.92 12.36 9.78
C TYR A 292 -19.37 13.44 8.80
N LEU A 293 -20.49 14.12 9.06
CA LEU A 293 -20.94 15.23 8.23
C LEU A 293 -20.00 16.43 8.30
N ALA A 294 -19.38 16.69 9.46
CA ALA A 294 -18.40 17.77 9.65
C ALA A 294 -17.10 17.57 8.86
N THR A 295 -16.74 16.33 8.49
CA THR A 295 -15.55 16.05 7.66
C THR A 295 -15.80 16.19 6.16
N ARG A 296 -17.06 16.35 5.73
CA ARG A 296 -17.38 16.58 4.31
C ARG A 296 -17.17 18.05 3.96
N PRO A 297 -16.43 18.37 2.88
CA PRO A 297 -16.32 19.74 2.41
C PRO A 297 -17.70 20.29 2.08
N ARG A 298 -18.07 21.44 2.67
CA ARG A 298 -19.30 22.16 2.34
C ARG A 298 -19.31 22.42 0.84
N ARG A 299 -20.20 21.74 0.10
CA ARG A 299 -20.54 22.10 -1.28
C ARG A 299 -20.94 23.59 -1.24
N ARG A 300 -20.13 24.47 -1.84
CA ARG A 300 -20.53 25.86 -2.07
C ARG A 300 -21.84 25.79 -2.85
N ALA A 301 -22.91 26.38 -2.31
CA ALA A 301 -24.15 26.53 -3.01
C ALA A 301 -23.85 27.22 -4.35
N SER A 302 -24.20 26.58 -5.46
CA SER A 302 -24.20 27.23 -6.75
C SER A 302 -25.29 28.30 -6.70
N THR A 303 -24.89 29.55 -6.46
CA THR A 303 -25.68 30.70 -6.87
C THR A 303 -25.70 30.70 -8.40
N ALA A 304 -26.68 29.99 -8.97
CA ALA A 304 -27.13 30.19 -10.33
C ALA A 304 -28.29 31.20 -10.29
N ARG A 305 -28.26 32.10 -11.28
CA ARG A 305 -29.05 33.32 -11.45
C ARG A 305 -30.56 33.08 -11.47
#